data_AF-A0A921MXG3-F1
#
_entry.id   AF-A0A921MXG3-F1
#
_cell.length_a   1.000
_cell.length_b   1.000
_cell.length_c   1.000
_cell.angle_alpha   90.00
_cell.angle_beta   90.00
_cell.angle_gamma   90.00
#
_symmetry.space_group_name_H-M   'P 1'
#
loop_
_entity.id
_entity.type
_entity.pdbx_description
1 polymer ?
#
loop_
_entity_poly.entity_id
_entity_poly.type
_entity_poly.pdbx_seq_one_letter_code
_entity_poly.pdbx_strand_id
1 'polypeptide(L)'
;MPKTYAVPPPPHHNEGKTIAAWAMNLGIVAGSIPIAAGLILPDMNILLWIGAGIIAVSIVLGIVLSLAGLGQPKGYGMAAAASTANGSADQNARSERPAGADAR
;
A
#
# COMPACT_ATOMS: atom_id res chain seq x y z
N MET A 1 -10.20 -34.91 10.09
CA MET A 1 -10.74 -33.74 9.37
C MET A 1 -9.57 -32.93 8.82
N PRO A 2 -9.48 -32.71 7.50
CA PRO A 2 -8.48 -31.81 6.93
C PRO A 2 -8.70 -30.40 7.48
N LYS A 3 -7.61 -29.74 7.91
CA LYS A 3 -7.67 -28.35 8.37
C LYS A 3 -7.47 -27.44 7.16
N THR A 4 -8.47 -26.62 6.87
CA THR A 4 -8.38 -25.56 5.85
C THR A 4 -7.85 -24.31 6.51
N TYR A 5 -6.70 -23.81 6.05
CA TYR A 5 -6.18 -22.52 6.46
C TYR A 5 -6.56 -21.48 5.40
N ALA A 6 -7.12 -20.35 5.83
CA ALA A 6 -7.37 -19.23 4.94
C ALA A 6 -6.02 -18.57 4.61
N VAL A 7 -5.53 -18.76 3.38
CA VAL A 7 -4.36 -18.04 2.87
C VAL A 7 -4.84 -16.70 2.32
N PRO A 8 -4.29 -15.56 2.80
CA PRO A 8 -4.61 -14.26 2.26
C PRO A 8 -4.29 -14.19 0.76
N PRO A 9 -5.02 -13.37 -0.01
CA PRO A 9 -4.72 -13.15 -1.41
C PRO A 9 -3.26 -12.71 -1.62
N PRO A 10 -2.63 -13.07 -2.76
CA PRO A 10 -1.27 -12.66 -3.07
C PRO A 10 -1.11 -11.14 -2.96
N PRO A 11 -0.03 -10.66 -2.32
CA PRO A 11 0.25 -9.23 -2.24
C PRO A 11 0.36 -8.61 -3.64
N HIS A 12 0.08 -7.31 -3.74
CA HIS A 12 0.36 -6.60 -4.97
C HIS A 12 1.86 -6.54 -5.26
N HIS A 13 2.25 -6.85 -6.50
CA HIS A 13 3.64 -6.73 -6.98
C HIS A 13 4.09 -5.29 -7.24
N ASN A 14 3.30 -4.28 -6.85
CA ASN A 14 3.68 -2.89 -7.01
C ASN A 14 4.47 -2.34 -5.82
N GLU A 15 4.67 -3.08 -4.73
CA GLU A 15 5.47 -2.65 -3.56
C GLU A 15 5.11 -1.23 -3.05
N GLY A 16 3.86 -0.79 -3.26
CA GLY A 16 3.41 0.57 -2.93
C GLY A 16 3.87 1.66 -3.93
N LYS A 17 4.56 1.32 -5.01
CA LYS A 17 4.98 2.19 -6.12
C LYS A 17 3.77 2.59 -6.99
N THR A 18 2.90 3.42 -6.42
CA THR A 18 1.72 3.96 -7.09
C THR A 18 1.96 5.43 -7.43
N ILE A 19 1.25 5.95 -8.44
CA ILE A 19 1.38 7.35 -8.85
C ILE A 19 0.97 8.26 -7.68
N ALA A 20 -0.11 7.92 -6.98
CA ALA A 20 -0.56 8.65 -5.79
C ALA A 20 0.53 8.70 -4.69
N ALA A 21 1.17 7.57 -4.40
CA ALA A 21 2.24 7.50 -3.39
C ALA A 21 3.49 8.29 -3.80
N TRP A 22 3.92 8.19 -5.06
CA TRP A 22 5.09 8.93 -5.56
C TRP A 22 4.85 10.44 -5.59
N ALA A 23 3.68 10.88 -6.04
CA ALA A 23 3.32 12.30 -6.06
C ALA A 23 3.33 12.90 -4.64
N MET A 24 2.71 12.21 -3.68
CA MET A 24 2.70 12.62 -2.28
C MET A 24 4.12 12.66 -1.69
N ASN A 25 4.91 11.60 -1.91
CA ASN A 25 6.27 11.49 -1.38
C ASN A 25 7.18 12.61 -1.91
N LEU A 26 7.21 12.81 -3.23
CA LEU A 26 8.03 13.85 -3.85
C LEU A 26 7.63 15.24 -3.36
N GLY A 27 6.32 15.49 -3.21
CA GLY A 27 5.81 16.74 -2.69
C GLY A 27 6.20 16.99 -1.23
N ILE A 28 6.16 15.97 -0.37
CA ILE A 28 6.62 16.08 1.03
C ILE A 28 8.12 16.35 1.09
N VAL A 29 8.91 15.61 0.32
CA VAL A 29 10.37 15.83 0.23
C VAL A 29 10.66 17.25 -0.27
N ALA A 30 9.97 17.71 -1.31
CA ALA A 30 10.12 19.06 -1.83
C ALA A 30 9.74 20.14 -0.80
N GLY A 31 8.67 19.94 -0.03
CA GLY A 31 8.25 20.85 1.03
C GLY A 31 9.18 20.86 2.24
N SER A 32 9.93 19.78 2.48
CA SER A 32 10.93 19.73 3.56
C SER A 32 12.13 20.66 3.31
N ILE A 33 12.47 20.93 2.04
CA ILE A 33 13.61 21.79 1.65
C ILE A 33 13.45 23.23 2.17
N PRO A 34 12.35 23.96 1.88
CA PRO A 34 12.15 25.29 2.43
C PRO A 34 12.00 25.27 3.96
N ILE A 35 11.43 24.23 4.56
CA ILE A 35 11.41 24.12 6.04
C ILE A 35 12.83 24.09 6.59
N ALA A 36 13.69 23.22 6.05
CA ALA A 36 15.09 23.14 6.46
C ALA A 36 15.83 24.48 6.25
N ALA A 37 15.60 25.15 5.12
CA ALA A 37 16.16 26.47 4.85
C ALA A 37 15.69 27.53 5.86
N GLY A 38 14.40 27.56 6.18
CA GLY A 38 13.81 28.49 7.16
C GLY A 38 14.28 28.28 8.59
N LEU A 39 14.78 27.08 8.92
CA LEU A 39 15.38 26.79 10.23
C LEU A 39 16.84 27.24 10.35
N ILE A 40 17.57 27.34 9.24
CA ILE A 40 19.02 27.62 9.23
C ILE A 40 19.29 29.09 8.88
N LEU A 41 18.47 29.70 8.02
CA LEU A 41 18.66 31.06 7.55
C LEU A 41 18.03 32.08 8.51
N PRO A 42 18.75 33.16 8.89
CA PRO A 42 18.24 34.19 9.79
C PRO A 42 17.07 34.96 9.15
N ASP A 43 16.06 35.27 9.97
CA ASP A 43 14.86 36.04 9.60
C ASP A 43 14.02 35.45 8.45
N MET A 44 14.21 34.17 8.12
CA MET A 44 13.53 33.49 7.01
C MET A 44 12.35 32.61 7.46
N ASN A 45 11.63 33.00 8.52
CA ASN A 45 10.51 32.22 9.08
C ASN A 45 9.37 31.95 8.07
N ILE A 46 9.25 32.78 7.02
CA ILE A 46 8.26 32.59 5.95
C ILE A 46 8.45 31.26 5.19
N LEU A 47 9.68 30.77 5.09
CA LEU A 47 10.01 29.51 4.42
C LEU A 47 9.38 28.30 5.13
N LEU A 48 9.18 28.37 6.45
CA LEU A 48 8.48 27.33 7.21
C LEU A 48 7.04 27.17 6.74
N TRP A 49 6.34 28.29 6.55
CA TRP A 49 4.95 28.30 6.08
C TRP A 49 4.83 27.87 4.62
N ILE A 50 5.77 28.29 3.77
CA ILE A 50 5.83 27.83 2.37
C ILE A 50 5.98 26.32 2.31
N GLY A 51 6.93 25.76 3.06
CA GLY A 51 7.14 24.32 3.07
C GLY A 51 5.98 23.54 3.67
N ALA A 52 5.39 24.03 4.77
CA ALA A 52 4.17 23.46 5.34
C ALA A 52 3.00 23.47 4.34
N GLY A 53 2.85 24.56 3.58
CA GLY A 53 1.85 24.67 2.52
C GLY A 53 2.06 23.65 1.41
N ILE A 54 3.30 23.47 0.94
CA ILE A 54 3.64 22.46 -0.08
C ILE A 54 3.32 21.05 0.43
N ILE A 55 3.68 20.72 1.66
CA ILE A 55 3.38 19.42 2.28
C ILE A 55 1.86 19.20 2.33
N ALA A 56 1.10 20.18 2.82
CA ALA A 56 -0.35 20.09 2.92
C ALA A 56 -1.01 19.84 1.56
N VAL A 57 -0.61 20.60 0.53
CA VAL A 57 -1.11 20.42 -0.85
C VAL A 57 -0.74 19.03 -1.39
N SER A 58 0.47 18.55 -1.11
CA SER A 58 0.95 17.25 -1.57
C SER A 58 0.18 16.08 -0.95
N ILE A 59 -0.18 16.18 0.34
CA ILE A 59 -1.05 15.21 1.02
C ILE A 59 -2.42 15.18 0.36
N VAL A 60 -3.04 16.34 0.16
CA VAL A 60 -4.37 16.45 -0.48
C VAL A 60 -4.32 15.86 -1.90
N LEU A 61 -3.29 16.21 -2.69
CA LEU A 61 -3.10 15.67 -4.03
C LEU A 61 -2.96 14.15 -4.02
N GLY A 62 -2.13 13.59 -3.12
CA GLY A 62 -1.97 12.15 -2.97
C GLY A 62 -3.27 11.42 -2.67
N ILE A 63 -4.09 11.97 -1.76
CA ILE A 63 -5.40 11.43 -1.43
C ILE A 63 -6.33 11.49 -2.64
N VAL A 64 -6.42 12.62 -3.34
CA VAL A 64 -7.26 12.77 -4.53
C VAL A 64 -6.86 11.79 -5.63
N LEU A 65 -5.56 11.63 -5.89
CA LEU A 65 -5.04 10.65 -6.86
C LEU A 65 -5.38 9.22 -6.44
N SER A 66 -5.28 8.90 -5.14
CA SER A 66 -5.66 7.58 -4.62
C SER A 66 -7.15 7.29 -4.83
N LEU A 67 -8.01 8.27 -4.56
CA LEU A 67 -9.46 8.18 -4.77
C LEU A 67 -9.82 8.09 -6.26
N ALA A 68 -9.03 8.72 -7.14
CA ALA A 68 -9.17 8.62 -8.59
C ALA A 68 -8.67 7.28 -9.18
N GLY A 69 -8.25 6.33 -8.34
CA GLY A 69 -7.79 5.00 -8.77
C GLY A 69 -6.32 4.93 -9.16
N LEU A 70 -5.55 6.00 -8.97
CA LEU A 70 -4.10 6.05 -9.22
C LEU A 70 -3.27 5.61 -8.00
N GLY A 71 -3.94 5.17 -6.95
CA GLY A 71 -3.37 4.53 -5.76
C GLY A 71 -3.40 3.00 -5.84
N GLN A 72 -3.20 2.35 -4.69
CA GLN A 72 -3.23 0.89 -4.64
C GLN A 72 -4.68 0.39 -4.68
N PRO A 73 -5.02 -0.59 -5.54
CA PRO A 73 -6.37 -1.14 -5.61
C PRO A 73 -6.81 -1.75 -4.27
N LYS A 74 -8.05 -1.46 -3.85
CA LYS A 74 -8.64 -2.08 -2.66
C LYS A 74 -9.25 -3.43 -3.07
N GLY A 75 -8.91 -4.51 -2.35
CA GLY A 75 -9.51 -5.84 -2.57
C GLY A 75 -8.90 -6.67 -3.70
N TYR A 76 -7.68 -6.36 -4.14
CA TYR A 76 -6.97 -7.18 -5.11
C TYR A 76 -6.73 -8.60 -4.61
N GLY A 77 -6.79 -9.55 -5.54
CA GLY A 77 -6.58 -10.95 -5.26
C GLY A 77 -7.71 -11.61 -4.45
N MET A 78 -8.65 -10.87 -3.85
CA MET A 78 -9.75 -11.44 -3.06
C MET A 78 -10.61 -12.41 -3.89
N ALA A 79 -10.94 -12.04 -5.14
CA ALA A 79 -11.71 -12.92 -6.03
C ALA A 79 -10.92 -14.18 -6.43
N ALA A 80 -9.62 -14.04 -6.73
CA ALA A 80 -8.74 -15.15 -7.07
C ALA A 80 -8.44 -16.06 -5.85
N ALA A 81 -8.34 -15.48 -4.66
CA ALA A 81 -8.22 -16.21 -3.40
C ALA A 81 -9.50 -16.99 -3.10
N ALA A 82 -10.67 -16.39 -3.32
CA ALA A 82 -11.96 -17.06 -3.16
C ALA A 82 -12.12 -18.26 -4.12
N SER A 83 -11.75 -18.13 -5.40
CA SER A 83 -11.80 -19.25 -6.34
C SER A 83 -10.78 -20.35 -6.00
N THR A 84 -9.59 -19.98 -5.54
CA THR A 84 -8.55 -20.93 -5.14
C THR A 84 -8.92 -21.67 -3.85
N ALA A 85 -9.56 -21.00 -2.90
CA ALA A 85 -10.07 -21.60 -1.67
C ALA A 85 -11.12 -22.69 -1.96
N ASN A 86 -12.04 -22.44 -2.89
CA ASN A 86 -13.04 -23.42 -3.30
C ASN A 86 -12.41 -24.66 -3.97
N GLY A 87 -11.49 -24.45 -4.92
CA GLY A 87 -10.84 -25.57 -5.63
C GLY A 87 -9.93 -26.42 -4.73
N SER A 88 -9.21 -25.79 -3.81
CA SER A 88 -8.33 -26.49 -2.86
C SER A 88 -9.09 -27.25 -1.77
N ALA A 89 -10.28 -26.79 -1.36
CA ALA A 89 -11.16 -27.56 -0.47
C ALA A 89 -11.58 -28.88 -1.11
N ASP A 90 -12.00 -28.84 -2.38
CA ASP A 90 -12.44 -30.01 -3.13
C ASP A 90 -11.32 -31.02 -3.40
N GLN A 91 -10.09 -30.54 -3.62
CA GLN A 91 -8.90 -31.38 -3.82
C GLN A 91 -8.41 -32.02 -2.52
N ASN A 92 -8.38 -31.27 -1.41
CA ASN A 92 -8.02 -31.83 -0.10
C ASN A 92 -9.03 -32.85 0.41
N ALA A 93 -10.32 -32.71 0.06
CA ALA A 93 -11.35 -33.69 0.39
C ALA A 93 -11.17 -35.02 -0.36
N ARG A 94 -10.51 -34.98 -1.54
CA ARG A 94 -10.29 -36.14 -2.42
C ARG A 94 -8.90 -36.77 -2.30
N SER A 95 -7.96 -36.16 -1.58
CA SER A 95 -6.59 -36.68 -1.48
C SER A 95 -6.44 -37.74 -0.37
N GLU A 96 -5.79 -38.85 -0.71
CA GLU A 96 -5.48 -39.93 0.26
C GLU A 96 -4.39 -39.51 1.28
N ARG A 97 -3.61 -38.47 0.96
CA ARG A 97 -2.66 -37.78 1.84
C ARG A 97 -3.05 -36.29 1.94
N PRO A 98 -3.78 -35.88 2.99
CA PRO A 98 -4.10 -34.47 3.21
C PRO A 98 -2.81 -33.68 3.53
N ALA A 99 -2.74 -32.42 3.09
CA ALA A 99 -1.55 -31.56 3.10
C ALA A 99 -0.86 -31.34 4.48
N GLY A 100 -1.42 -31.86 5.58
CA GLY A 100 -0.82 -31.84 6.92
C GLY A 100 -0.15 -33.15 7.35
N ALA A 101 -0.08 -34.18 6.50
CA ALA A 101 0.55 -35.46 6.86
C ALA A 101 2.07 -35.37 7.07
N ASP A 102 2.69 -34.32 6.54
CA ASP A 102 4.16 -34.21 6.38
C ASP A 102 4.74 -33.09 7.27
N ALA A 103 3.89 -32.28 7.91
CA ALA A 103 4.30 -31.23 8.83
C ALA A 103 4.63 -31.84 10.21
N ARG A 104 5.82 -32.43 10.34
CA ARG A 104 6.43 -32.83 11.61
C ARG A 104 7.77 -32.14 11.79
#